data_AF-A0A847XQR7-F1
#
_entry.id   AF-A0A847XQR7-F1
#
_cell.length_a   1.000
_cell.length_b   1.000
_cell.length_c   1.000
_cell.angle_alpha   90.00
_cell.angle_beta   90.00
_cell.angle_gamma   90.00
#
_symmetry.space_group_name_H-M   'P 1'
#
loop_
_entity.id
_entity.type
_entity.pdbx_description
1 polymer ?
#
loop_
_entity_poly.entity_id
_entity_poly.type
_entity_poly.pdbx_seq_one_letter_code
_entity_poly.pdbx_strand_id
1 'polypeptide(L)'
;GNLNCEDLIGEYPGGTTGRINYDKGTNTFDADFSDYGLNVTVNKGTYVSFDMDPASGWCVGAVIVKGGNASNVFYYDPGVKSDQGLSAPINPSGKPAGLSNLTFCFVKCEEPLVIAVKTWYWDESGSYRWGASTGNKVFTYSWCGYGYLGINDYPGISPIALERSYTDSQIGEVTVSEDGTVTVTLNEGLTIDKTYLYIGTLADLLNFNIASDRCPDYTNQITGPWLLNDEDGNSQTFSF
;
A
#
# COMPACT_ATOMS: atom_id res chain seq x y z
N GLY A 1 21.98 25.79 1.32
CA GLY A 1 21.88 26.09 -0.13
C GLY A 1 20.43 26.15 -0.53
N ASN A 2 20.15 26.55 -1.77
CA ASN A 2 18.82 26.48 -2.37
C ASN A 2 18.68 25.10 -3.01
N LEU A 3 18.09 24.15 -2.28
CA LEU A 3 17.84 22.80 -2.79
C LEU A 3 16.62 22.80 -3.71
N ASN A 4 16.66 21.97 -4.74
CA ASN A 4 15.53 21.57 -5.56
C ASN A 4 15.36 20.04 -5.50
N CYS A 5 14.28 19.51 -6.08
CA CYS A 5 14.00 18.06 -6.04
C CYS A 5 15.09 17.23 -6.74
N GLU A 6 15.74 17.78 -7.78
CA GLU A 6 16.84 17.12 -8.49
C GLU A 6 18.12 17.00 -7.65
N ASP A 7 18.24 17.79 -6.57
CA ASP A 7 19.37 17.72 -5.64
C ASP A 7 19.16 16.68 -4.52
N LEU A 8 17.96 16.09 -4.44
CA LEU A 8 17.59 15.16 -3.38
C LEU A 8 17.90 13.71 -3.77
N ILE A 9 18.01 12.85 -2.75
CA ILE A 9 18.05 11.40 -2.95
C ILE A 9 16.63 10.94 -3.36
N GLY A 10 16.55 10.06 -4.37
CA GLY A 10 15.30 9.51 -4.90
C GLY A 10 14.94 10.03 -6.29
N GLU A 11 13.96 9.40 -6.93
CA GLU A 11 13.39 9.85 -8.19
C GLU A 11 11.99 10.44 -7.96
N TYR A 12 11.70 11.56 -8.61
CA TYR A 12 10.42 12.27 -8.47
C TYR A 12 9.70 12.35 -9.82
N PRO A 13 9.21 11.22 -10.36
CA PRO A 13 8.62 11.15 -11.70
C PRO A 13 7.31 11.94 -11.83
N GLY A 14 6.66 12.29 -10.72
CA GLY A 14 5.50 13.18 -10.70
C GLY A 14 5.85 14.66 -10.84
N GLY A 15 7.14 14.99 -10.93
CA GLY A 15 7.65 16.35 -11.03
C GLY A 15 7.67 17.07 -9.68
N THR A 16 7.58 18.40 -9.75
CA THR A 16 7.68 19.28 -8.58
C THR A 16 6.82 20.53 -8.75
N THR A 17 6.43 21.13 -7.62
CA THR A 17 5.85 22.49 -7.60
C THR A 17 6.84 23.57 -8.02
N GLY A 18 8.13 23.24 -8.10
CA GLY A 18 9.19 24.24 -8.06
C GLY A 18 9.16 25.00 -6.74
N ARG A 19 9.80 26.17 -6.71
CA ARG A 19 9.86 27.01 -5.52
C ARG A 19 8.66 27.94 -5.48
N ILE A 20 7.84 27.81 -4.44
CA ILE A 20 6.73 28.72 -4.16
C ILE A 20 7.09 29.52 -2.90
N ASN A 21 7.21 30.84 -3.03
CA ASN A 21 7.65 31.72 -1.96
C ASN A 21 6.52 32.10 -1.02
N TYR A 22 6.86 32.25 0.25
CA TYR A 22 5.94 32.62 1.30
C TYR A 22 6.15 34.07 1.73
N ASP A 23 5.11 34.90 1.64
CA ASP A 23 5.09 36.25 2.17
C ASP A 23 4.50 36.23 3.59
N LYS A 24 5.36 36.50 4.57
CA LYS A 24 4.98 36.55 5.98
C LYS A 24 4.12 37.78 6.32
N GLY A 25 4.23 38.88 5.57
CA GLY A 25 3.46 40.10 5.77
C GLY A 25 1.99 39.93 5.41
N THR A 26 1.71 39.16 4.36
CA THR A 26 0.35 38.83 3.91
C THR A 26 -0.13 37.46 4.37
N ASN A 27 0.77 36.60 4.86
CA ASN A 27 0.49 35.21 5.23
C ASN A 27 -0.03 34.39 4.03
N THR A 28 0.58 34.60 2.86
CA THR A 28 0.18 33.96 1.60
C THR A 28 1.39 33.46 0.82
N PHE A 29 1.14 32.52 -0.10
CA PHE A 29 2.13 32.09 -1.09
C PHE A 29 1.99 32.90 -2.39
N ASP A 30 3.07 32.99 -3.17
CA ASP A 30 3.09 33.68 -4.47
C ASP A 30 2.56 32.82 -5.64
N ALA A 31 2.22 31.56 -5.38
CA ALA A 31 1.51 30.66 -6.27
C ALA A 31 0.54 29.77 -5.48
N ASP A 32 -0.46 29.24 -6.17
CA ASP A 32 -1.44 28.33 -5.58
C ASP A 32 -0.95 26.87 -5.70
N PHE A 33 -1.12 26.11 -4.62
CA PHE A 33 -0.81 24.68 -4.58
C PHE A 33 -1.94 23.82 -5.17
N SER A 34 -3.12 24.40 -5.38
CA SER A 34 -4.29 23.70 -5.93
C SER A 34 -4.06 23.16 -7.35
N ASP A 35 -3.20 23.82 -8.15
CA ASP A 35 -2.75 23.35 -9.47
C ASP A 35 -2.03 21.99 -9.41
N TYR A 36 -1.52 21.63 -8.23
CA TYR A 36 -0.84 20.36 -7.95
C TYR A 36 -1.71 19.40 -7.13
N GLY A 37 -3.00 19.72 -6.94
CA GLY A 37 -3.91 18.95 -6.09
C GLY A 37 -3.55 19.00 -4.61
N LEU A 38 -2.82 20.02 -4.16
CA LEU A 38 -2.38 20.20 -2.79
C LEU A 38 -3.16 21.33 -2.10
N ASN A 39 -3.63 21.06 -0.89
CA ASN A 39 -4.05 22.07 0.06
C ASN A 39 -2.92 22.26 1.09
N VAL A 40 -2.36 23.46 1.19
CA VAL A 40 -1.23 23.76 2.07
C VAL A 40 -1.64 24.82 3.08
N THR A 41 -1.42 24.53 4.37
CA THR A 41 -1.74 25.45 5.47
C THR A 41 -0.48 25.79 6.27
N VAL A 42 -0.33 27.07 6.61
CA VAL A 42 0.73 27.55 7.51
C VAL A 42 0.15 27.86 8.89
N ASN A 43 0.40 26.97 9.84
CA ASN A 43 -0.04 27.07 11.21
C ASN A 43 0.92 27.94 12.03
N LYS A 44 0.36 28.94 12.74
CA LYS A 44 1.10 29.88 13.59
C LYS A 44 2.26 30.58 12.86
N GLY A 45 2.10 30.79 11.55
CA GLY A 45 3.09 31.43 10.67
C GLY A 45 4.44 30.70 10.59
N THR A 46 4.50 29.42 10.98
CA THR A 46 5.76 28.69 11.18
C THR A 46 5.70 27.25 10.69
N TYR A 47 4.65 26.51 11.07
CA TYR A 47 4.54 25.08 10.78
C TYR A 47 3.67 24.87 9.55
N VAL A 48 4.09 23.98 8.67
CA VAL A 48 3.39 23.66 7.44
C VAL A 48 2.67 22.33 7.62
N SER A 49 1.44 22.28 7.14
CA SER A 49 0.71 21.05 6.89
C SER A 49 0.24 21.03 5.46
N PHE A 50 0.11 19.83 4.90
CA PHE A 50 -0.45 19.65 3.57
C PHE A 50 -1.37 18.44 3.53
N ASP A 51 -2.33 18.52 2.63
CA ASP A 51 -3.22 17.43 2.25
C ASP A 51 -3.34 17.42 0.73
N MET A 52 -3.11 16.27 0.12
CA MET A 52 -3.26 16.07 -1.32
C MET A 52 -4.62 15.43 -1.62
N ASP A 53 -5.19 15.77 -2.77
CA ASP A 53 -6.39 15.12 -3.30
C ASP A 53 -6.24 13.58 -3.23
N PRO A 54 -7.14 12.89 -2.50
CA PRO A 54 -7.17 11.43 -2.43
C PRO A 54 -7.29 10.77 -3.81
N ALA A 55 -7.90 11.44 -4.79
CA ALA A 55 -8.07 10.92 -6.15
C ALA A 55 -6.82 11.10 -7.04
N SER A 56 -5.80 11.86 -6.59
CA SER A 56 -4.56 12.02 -7.35
C SER A 56 -3.79 10.69 -7.44
N GLY A 57 -3.27 10.33 -8.62
CA GLY A 57 -2.35 9.19 -8.77
C GLY A 57 -0.93 9.43 -8.24
N TRP A 58 -0.64 10.66 -7.79
CA TRP A 58 0.65 11.07 -7.25
C TRP A 58 0.58 11.26 -5.73
N CYS A 59 1.72 11.07 -5.08
CA CYS A 59 1.94 11.25 -3.65
C CYS A 59 3.14 12.18 -3.44
N VAL A 60 3.27 12.78 -2.27
CA VAL A 60 4.44 13.58 -1.90
C VAL A 60 5.56 12.64 -1.47
N GLY A 61 6.66 12.62 -2.21
CA GLY A 61 7.88 11.87 -1.85
C GLY A 61 8.89 12.69 -1.08
N ALA A 62 8.88 14.02 -1.25
CA ALA A 62 9.64 14.91 -0.38
C ALA A 62 9.04 16.33 -0.28
N VAL A 63 9.34 17.01 0.84
CA VAL A 63 9.05 18.43 1.03
C VAL A 63 10.31 19.16 1.47
N ILE A 64 10.68 20.22 0.74
CA ILE A 64 11.74 21.14 1.10
C ILE A 64 11.11 22.35 1.79
N VAL A 65 11.40 22.51 3.09
CA VAL A 65 10.93 23.65 3.88
C VAL A 65 12.08 24.60 4.16
N LYS A 66 12.10 25.73 3.46
CA LYS A 66 13.20 26.69 3.52
C LYS A 66 12.91 27.81 4.51
N GLY A 67 13.92 28.17 5.30
CA GLY A 67 13.94 29.38 6.11
C GLY A 67 15.32 30.02 6.13
N GLY A 68 15.42 31.28 5.69
CA GLY A 68 16.71 31.97 5.59
C GLY A 68 17.70 31.23 4.68
N ASN A 69 18.90 30.91 5.18
CA ASN A 69 19.97 30.31 4.38
C ASN A 69 19.95 28.77 4.34
N ALA A 70 19.04 28.13 5.09
CA ALA A 70 18.99 26.68 5.25
C ALA A 70 17.58 26.13 4.94
N SER A 71 17.49 24.82 4.73
CA SER A 71 16.25 24.09 4.48
C SER A 71 16.25 22.79 5.27
N ASN A 72 15.08 22.38 5.74
CA ASN A 72 14.83 20.99 6.12
C ASN A 72 14.26 20.28 4.89
N VAL A 73 14.59 19.00 4.75
CA VAL A 73 13.98 18.12 3.75
C VAL A 73 13.31 16.98 4.50
N PHE A 74 12.04 16.76 4.20
CA PHE A 74 11.24 15.68 4.74
C PHE A 74 11.04 14.67 3.61
N TYR A 75 11.51 13.45 3.80
CA TYR A 75 11.44 12.37 2.81
C TYR A 75 10.35 11.38 3.21
N TYR A 76 9.65 10.85 2.21
CA TYR A 76 8.60 9.85 2.38
C TYR A 76 8.81 8.73 1.36
N ASP A 77 9.01 7.52 1.89
CA ASP A 77 9.16 6.30 1.10
C ASP A 77 8.39 5.16 1.81
N PRO A 78 7.25 4.72 1.27
CA PRO A 78 6.58 5.25 0.07
C PRO A 78 6.04 6.68 0.28
N GLY A 79 5.70 7.35 -0.81
CA GLY A 79 5.15 8.71 -0.76
C GLY A 79 3.83 8.81 0.02
N VAL A 80 3.56 9.97 0.63
CA VAL A 80 2.36 10.20 1.46
C VAL A 80 1.41 11.22 0.86
N LYS A 81 0.15 11.18 1.31
CA LYS A 81 -0.90 12.14 0.91
C LYS A 81 -1.03 13.34 1.85
N SER A 82 -0.57 13.23 3.08
CA SER A 82 -0.63 14.32 4.06
C SER A 82 0.51 14.23 5.05
N ASP A 83 0.91 15.38 5.58
CA ASP A 83 1.74 15.49 6.78
C ASP A 83 1.54 16.87 7.43
N GLN A 84 1.96 17.02 8.68
CA GLN A 84 1.81 18.22 9.48
C GLN A 84 2.99 18.46 10.41
N GLY A 85 3.18 19.72 10.80
CA GLY A 85 4.26 20.08 11.72
C GLY A 85 5.62 20.23 11.05
N LEU A 86 5.65 20.23 9.72
CA LEU A 86 6.84 20.51 8.93
C LEU A 86 7.33 21.93 9.23
N SER A 87 8.63 22.13 9.35
CA SER A 87 9.18 23.44 9.66
C SER A 87 10.51 23.67 8.97
N ALA A 88 10.85 24.96 8.81
CA ALA A 88 12.21 25.35 8.47
C ALA A 88 13.18 24.98 9.61
N PRO A 89 14.50 24.96 9.35
CA PRO A 89 15.51 24.65 10.36
C PRO A 89 15.42 25.54 11.59
N ILE A 90 15.79 25.00 12.75
CA ILE A 90 15.94 25.77 13.98
C ILE A 90 17.05 26.82 13.79
N ASN A 91 16.73 28.07 14.08
CA ASN A 91 17.68 29.17 14.05
C ASN A 91 18.41 29.31 15.42
N PRO A 92 19.41 30.20 15.56
CA PRO A 92 20.14 30.38 16.82
C PRO A 92 19.29 30.75 18.04
N SER A 93 18.03 31.20 17.87
CA SER A 93 17.11 31.48 18.98
C SER A 93 16.42 30.22 19.54
N GLY A 94 16.71 29.03 19.00
CA GLY A 94 16.11 27.77 19.43
C GLY A 94 14.69 27.55 18.88
N LYS A 95 14.24 28.37 17.93
CA LYS A 95 12.93 28.26 17.26
C LYS A 95 13.11 28.04 15.76
N PRO A 96 12.13 27.45 15.06
CA PRO A 96 12.18 27.38 13.60
C PRO A 96 12.39 28.76 12.98
N ALA A 97 13.21 28.83 11.94
CA ALA A 97 13.32 30.02 11.12
C ALA A 97 11.97 30.37 10.47
N GLY A 98 11.78 31.64 10.09
CA GLY A 98 10.61 32.04 9.33
C GLY A 98 10.57 31.32 7.98
N LEU A 99 9.40 30.80 7.62
CA LEU A 99 9.17 30.17 6.32
C LEU A 99 9.48 31.17 5.21
N SER A 100 10.26 30.74 4.22
CA SER A 100 10.66 31.55 3.06
C SER A 100 10.11 30.98 1.76
N ASN A 101 10.17 29.66 1.58
CA ASN A 101 9.50 28.97 0.47
C ASN A 101 9.30 27.48 0.79
N LEU A 102 8.44 26.88 -0.02
CA LEU A 102 8.15 25.47 -0.06
C LEU A 102 8.37 24.91 -1.47
N THR A 103 8.81 23.66 -1.50
CA THR A 103 8.86 22.85 -2.71
C THR A 103 8.40 21.44 -2.37
N PHE A 104 7.45 20.92 -3.14
CA PHE A 104 7.00 19.53 -3.05
C PHE A 104 7.58 18.75 -4.24
N CYS A 105 8.00 17.52 -3.97
CA CYS A 105 8.52 16.58 -4.96
C CYS A 105 7.58 15.37 -4.99
N PHE A 106 7.12 14.99 -6.18
CA PHE A 106 6.05 14.00 -6.33
C PHE A 106 6.56 12.65 -6.81
N VAL A 107 6.09 11.59 -6.16
CA VAL A 107 6.30 10.20 -6.53
C VAL A 107 4.96 9.56 -6.87
N LYS A 108 4.95 8.46 -7.62
CA LYS A 108 3.72 7.71 -7.82
C LYS A 108 3.24 7.19 -6.47
N CYS A 109 1.94 7.24 -6.20
CA CYS A 109 1.43 6.55 -5.01
C CYS A 109 1.62 5.05 -5.19
N GLU A 110 2.20 4.40 -4.19
CA GLU A 110 2.09 2.96 -4.09
C GLU A 110 0.69 2.65 -3.58
N GLU A 111 -0.07 1.87 -4.35
CA GLU A 111 -1.36 1.38 -3.89
C GLU A 111 -1.14 0.28 -2.86
N PRO A 112 -1.87 0.29 -1.74
CA PRO A 112 -1.76 -0.77 -0.74
C PRO A 112 -2.11 -2.10 -1.40
N LEU A 113 -1.21 -3.07 -1.25
CA LEU A 113 -1.40 -4.41 -1.76
C LEU A 113 -2.17 -5.24 -0.74
N VAL A 114 -3.02 -6.12 -1.24
CA VAL A 114 -3.72 -7.12 -0.45
C VAL A 114 -3.29 -8.51 -0.87
N ILE A 115 -3.26 -9.41 0.09
CA ILE A 115 -3.03 -10.84 -0.10
C ILE A 115 -4.33 -11.62 0.12
N ALA A 116 -4.60 -12.57 -0.77
CA ALA A 116 -5.67 -13.55 -0.63
C ALA A 116 -5.23 -14.92 -1.14
N VAL A 117 -5.62 -15.99 -0.44
CA VAL A 117 -5.23 -17.35 -0.77
C VAL A 117 -6.47 -18.23 -0.89
N LYS A 118 -6.49 -19.08 -1.93
CA LYS A 118 -7.41 -20.20 -2.05
C LYS A 118 -6.61 -21.48 -2.27
N THR A 119 -6.88 -22.51 -1.48
CA THR A 119 -6.18 -23.79 -1.58
C THR A 119 -7.16 -24.96 -1.71
N TRP A 120 -6.83 -25.92 -2.55
CA TRP A 120 -7.49 -27.22 -2.68
C TRP A 120 -6.61 -28.30 -2.09
N TYR A 121 -7.21 -29.21 -1.34
CA TYR A 121 -6.48 -30.22 -0.58
C TYR A 121 -7.29 -31.51 -0.41
N TRP A 122 -6.59 -32.58 -0.12
CA TRP A 122 -7.14 -33.87 0.31
C TRP A 122 -7.05 -33.98 1.83
N ASP A 123 -8.16 -34.37 2.48
CA ASP A 123 -8.14 -34.71 3.90
C ASP A 123 -7.76 -36.19 4.15
N GLU A 124 -7.56 -36.57 5.41
CA GLU A 124 -7.22 -37.94 5.82
C GLU A 124 -8.22 -39.01 5.35
N SER A 125 -9.46 -38.60 5.08
CA SER A 125 -10.52 -39.50 4.57
C SER A 125 -10.48 -39.66 3.05
N GLY A 126 -9.56 -38.98 2.37
CA GLY A 126 -9.49 -38.89 0.91
C GLY A 126 -10.56 -37.98 0.31
N SER A 127 -11.18 -37.10 1.11
CA SER A 127 -12.14 -36.12 0.60
C SER A 127 -11.42 -34.92 0.00
N TYR A 128 -11.77 -34.57 -1.23
CA TYR A 128 -11.28 -33.35 -1.88
C TYR A 128 -12.05 -32.13 -1.39
N ARG A 129 -11.33 -31.14 -0.86
CA ARG A 129 -11.90 -29.95 -0.21
C ARG A 129 -11.11 -28.70 -0.59
N TRP A 130 -11.64 -27.56 -0.17
CA TRP A 130 -10.96 -26.28 -0.31
C TRP A 130 -11.08 -25.42 0.95
N GLY A 131 -10.11 -24.53 1.11
CA GLY A 131 -10.11 -23.48 2.11
C GLY A 131 -9.57 -22.16 1.54
N ALA A 132 -9.71 -21.11 2.31
CA ALA A 132 -9.29 -19.77 1.93
C ALA A 132 -8.71 -19.01 3.12
N SER A 133 -7.95 -17.95 2.83
CA SER A 133 -7.41 -17.06 3.85
C SER A 133 -8.53 -16.40 4.66
N THR A 134 -8.34 -16.30 5.97
CA THR A 134 -9.13 -15.44 6.83
C THR A 134 -8.82 -13.96 6.58
N GLY A 135 -9.56 -13.04 7.18
CA GLY A 135 -9.33 -11.60 7.07
C GLY A 135 -10.58 -10.83 6.70
N ASN A 136 -10.39 -9.62 6.15
CA ASN A 136 -11.48 -8.73 5.77
C ASN A 136 -12.31 -9.34 4.64
N LYS A 137 -13.64 -9.36 4.80
CA LYS A 137 -14.56 -9.99 3.83
C LYS A 137 -15.13 -8.93 2.90
N VAL A 138 -14.64 -8.91 1.66
CA VAL A 138 -15.02 -7.92 0.64
C VAL A 138 -15.99 -8.47 -0.42
N PHE A 139 -16.20 -9.78 -0.43
CA PHE A 139 -17.10 -10.46 -1.35
C PHE A 139 -18.42 -10.88 -0.68
N THR A 140 -19.47 -10.96 -1.48
CA THR A 140 -20.85 -11.22 -1.00
C THR A 140 -21.48 -12.48 -1.60
N TYR A 141 -20.95 -13.01 -2.70
CA TYR A 141 -21.58 -14.11 -3.45
C TYR A 141 -20.63 -15.30 -3.65
N SER A 142 -21.23 -16.47 -3.91
CA SER A 142 -20.53 -17.70 -4.32
C SER A 142 -19.41 -18.12 -3.35
N TRP A 143 -18.36 -18.79 -3.84
CA TRP A 143 -17.29 -19.37 -3.05
C TRP A 143 -16.38 -18.32 -2.39
N CYS A 144 -16.27 -17.12 -2.95
CA CYS A 144 -15.45 -16.04 -2.39
C CYS A 144 -16.21 -15.23 -1.33
N GLY A 145 -17.54 -15.21 -1.40
CA GLY A 145 -18.43 -14.54 -0.45
C GLY A 145 -18.77 -15.37 0.78
N TYR A 146 -19.85 -14.98 1.46
CA TYR A 146 -20.39 -15.65 2.66
C TYR A 146 -19.37 -15.89 3.79
N GLY A 147 -18.35 -15.03 3.89
CA GLY A 147 -17.33 -15.15 4.92
C GLY A 147 -16.14 -16.05 4.55
N TYR A 148 -16.08 -16.61 3.34
CA TYR A 148 -15.00 -17.53 2.98
C TYR A 148 -13.69 -16.82 2.62
N LEU A 149 -13.61 -16.09 1.50
CA LEU A 149 -12.36 -15.45 1.08
C LEU A 149 -12.13 -14.15 1.86
N GLY A 150 -11.16 -14.18 2.76
CA GLY A 150 -10.64 -13.02 3.47
C GLY A 150 -9.39 -12.46 2.79
N ILE A 151 -9.29 -11.14 2.81
CA ILE A 151 -8.11 -10.40 2.35
C ILE A 151 -7.37 -9.79 3.54
N ASN A 152 -6.06 -9.62 3.40
CA ASN A 152 -5.21 -8.98 4.41
C ASN A 152 -4.25 -8.01 3.73
N ASP A 153 -3.80 -7.00 4.47
CA ASP A 153 -2.78 -6.06 3.98
C ASP A 153 -1.46 -6.81 3.79
N TYR A 154 -0.83 -6.64 2.63
CA TYR A 154 0.46 -7.23 2.29
C TYR A 154 1.56 -6.16 2.31
N PRO A 155 2.76 -6.46 2.85
CA PRO A 155 3.18 -7.68 3.52
C PRO A 155 2.88 -7.70 5.04
N GLY A 156 2.10 -6.73 5.54
CA GLY A 156 2.04 -6.39 6.96
C GLY A 156 1.36 -7.38 7.90
N ILE A 157 0.60 -8.36 7.39
CA ILE A 157 -0.12 -9.33 8.22
C ILE A 157 0.42 -10.74 7.97
N SER A 158 1.00 -11.34 9.01
CA SER A 158 1.52 -12.71 9.04
C SER A 158 1.60 -13.21 10.50
N PRO A 159 1.21 -14.46 10.80
CA PRO A 159 0.57 -15.43 9.92
C PRO A 159 -0.92 -15.10 9.66
N ILE A 160 -1.44 -15.57 8.53
CA ILE A 160 -2.87 -15.50 8.17
C ILE A 160 -3.44 -16.92 8.27
N ALA A 161 -4.51 -17.13 9.03
CA ALA A 161 -5.14 -18.44 9.11
C ALA A 161 -5.78 -18.84 7.76
N LEU A 162 -5.72 -20.13 7.45
CA LEU A 162 -6.51 -20.74 6.38
C LEU A 162 -7.66 -21.52 7.00
N GLU A 163 -8.89 -21.21 6.60
CA GLU A 163 -10.08 -21.88 7.09
C GLU A 163 -10.73 -22.71 5.98
N ARG A 164 -11.20 -23.90 6.37
CA ARG A 164 -11.99 -24.77 5.52
C ARG A 164 -13.34 -24.14 5.21
N SER A 165 -13.71 -24.17 3.94
CA SER A 165 -15.03 -23.77 3.47
C SER A 165 -16.18 -24.40 4.28
N TYR A 166 -17.22 -23.62 4.52
CA TYR A 166 -18.48 -24.00 5.19
C TYR A 166 -18.39 -24.38 6.68
N THR A 167 -17.20 -24.38 7.28
CA THR A 167 -17.02 -24.90 8.66
C THR A 167 -16.15 -24.01 9.55
N ASP A 168 -15.50 -22.99 8.98
CA ASP A 168 -14.55 -22.08 9.64
C ASP A 168 -13.46 -22.80 10.46
N SER A 169 -13.24 -24.09 10.18
CA SER A 169 -12.20 -24.88 10.82
C SER A 169 -10.86 -24.47 10.23
N GLN A 170 -9.93 -24.03 11.07
CA GLN A 170 -8.57 -23.77 10.61
C GLN A 170 -7.92 -25.05 10.10
N ILE A 171 -7.36 -24.98 8.89
CA ILE A 171 -6.69 -26.08 8.19
C ILE A 171 -5.21 -25.82 7.95
N GLY A 172 -4.73 -24.62 8.28
CA GLY A 172 -3.35 -24.22 8.04
C GLY A 172 -3.17 -22.73 8.21
N GLU A 173 -2.07 -22.23 7.64
CA GLU A 173 -1.72 -20.82 7.66
C GLU A 173 -0.94 -20.40 6.41
N VAL A 174 -0.93 -19.09 6.17
CA VAL A 174 -0.10 -18.40 5.20
C VAL A 174 0.90 -17.55 5.98
N THR A 175 2.18 -17.70 5.69
CA THR A 175 3.25 -16.88 6.26
C THR A 175 3.88 -16.02 5.16
N VAL A 176 4.21 -14.79 5.52
CA VAL A 176 4.92 -13.84 4.66
C VAL A 176 6.29 -13.56 5.29
N SER A 177 7.36 -13.78 4.54
CA SER A 177 8.74 -13.51 4.95
C SER A 177 9.15 -12.06 4.67
N GLU A 178 10.24 -11.59 5.27
CA GLU A 178 10.74 -10.20 5.09
C GLU A 178 11.07 -9.86 3.64
N ASP A 179 11.45 -10.86 2.84
CA ASP A 179 11.74 -10.73 1.40
C ASP A 179 10.48 -10.78 0.53
N GLY A 180 9.29 -10.90 1.13
CA GLY A 180 8.02 -11.05 0.42
C GLY A 180 7.68 -12.47 0.00
N THR A 181 8.52 -13.46 0.31
CA THR A 181 8.20 -14.88 0.03
C THR A 181 6.97 -15.30 0.83
N VAL A 182 6.00 -15.90 0.14
CA VAL A 182 4.76 -16.41 0.75
C VAL A 182 4.80 -17.92 0.83
N THR A 183 4.57 -18.47 2.02
CA THR A 183 4.48 -19.92 2.25
C THR A 183 3.12 -20.28 2.81
N VAL A 184 2.47 -21.23 2.15
CA VAL A 184 1.20 -21.82 2.57
C VAL A 184 1.48 -23.21 3.14
N THR A 185 1.05 -23.46 4.37
CA THR A 185 1.26 -24.74 5.07
C THR A 185 -0.05 -25.23 5.64
N LEU A 186 -0.37 -26.52 5.45
CA LEU A 186 -1.55 -27.14 6.05
C LEU A 186 -1.20 -27.89 7.34
N ASN A 187 -2.22 -28.11 8.16
CA ASN A 187 -2.13 -28.92 9.37
C ASN A 187 -1.82 -30.38 9.00
N GLU A 188 -1.21 -31.11 9.93
CA GLU A 188 -0.93 -32.54 9.76
C GLU A 188 -2.18 -33.34 9.34
N GLY A 189 -1.99 -34.31 8.46
CA GLY A 189 -3.08 -35.13 7.91
C GLY A 189 -3.74 -34.55 6.65
N LEU A 190 -3.37 -33.34 6.24
CA LEU A 190 -3.86 -32.71 5.01
C LEU A 190 -2.76 -32.71 3.93
N THR A 191 -3.16 -32.79 2.67
CA THR A 191 -2.25 -32.70 1.52
C THR A 191 -2.78 -31.69 0.52
N ILE A 192 -2.05 -30.59 0.35
CA ILE A 192 -2.28 -29.59 -0.69
C ILE A 192 -2.16 -30.28 -2.05
N ASP A 193 -3.11 -29.99 -2.93
CA ASP A 193 -3.08 -30.31 -4.36
C ASP A 193 -2.75 -29.04 -5.15
N LYS A 194 -3.53 -27.97 -4.94
CA LYS A 194 -3.35 -26.70 -5.66
C LYS A 194 -3.56 -25.50 -4.77
N THR A 195 -2.68 -24.50 -4.86
CA THR A 195 -2.89 -23.21 -4.22
C THR A 195 -2.84 -22.08 -5.22
N TYR A 196 -3.77 -21.15 -5.04
CA TYR A 196 -3.88 -19.91 -5.79
C TYR A 196 -3.61 -18.74 -4.84
N LEU A 197 -2.62 -17.94 -5.17
CA LEU A 197 -2.20 -16.77 -4.42
C LEU A 197 -2.47 -15.50 -5.22
N TYR A 198 -3.16 -14.55 -4.60
CA TYR A 198 -3.30 -13.20 -5.10
C TYR A 198 -2.45 -12.25 -4.26
N ILE A 199 -1.63 -11.44 -4.91
CA ILE A 199 -1.01 -10.24 -4.33
C ILE A 199 -1.19 -9.12 -5.36
N GLY A 200 -1.90 -8.06 -4.98
CA GLY A 200 -2.24 -6.97 -5.90
C GLY A 200 -3.13 -5.93 -5.23
N THR A 201 -3.66 -5.01 -6.01
CA THR A 201 -4.52 -3.94 -5.49
C THR A 201 -5.91 -4.48 -5.15
N LEU A 202 -6.57 -3.90 -4.14
CA LEU A 202 -7.97 -4.27 -3.86
C LEU A 202 -8.89 -4.00 -5.07
N ALA A 203 -8.61 -2.95 -5.84
CA ALA A 203 -9.39 -2.61 -7.02
C ALA A 203 -9.31 -3.70 -8.09
N ASP A 204 -8.11 -4.23 -8.37
CA ASP A 204 -7.92 -5.31 -9.34
C ASP A 204 -8.59 -6.59 -8.86
N LEU A 205 -8.44 -6.95 -7.58
CA LEU A 205 -9.08 -8.13 -7.01
C LEU A 205 -10.61 -8.12 -7.17
N LEU A 206 -11.24 -6.94 -7.09
CA LEU A 206 -12.68 -6.77 -7.15
C LEU A 206 -13.25 -6.63 -8.57
N ASN A 207 -12.43 -6.16 -9.53
CA ASN A 207 -12.93 -5.73 -10.84
C ASN A 207 -12.24 -6.41 -12.03
N PHE A 208 -11.04 -6.94 -11.85
CA PHE A 208 -10.27 -7.56 -12.91
C PHE A 208 -10.43 -9.08 -12.89
N ASN A 209 -10.63 -9.68 -14.07
CA ASN A 209 -10.75 -11.13 -14.25
C ASN A 209 -11.83 -11.76 -13.33
N ILE A 210 -13.03 -11.19 -13.35
CA ILE A 210 -14.17 -11.64 -12.53
C ILE A 210 -15.02 -12.65 -13.31
N ALA A 211 -15.27 -13.79 -12.68
CA ALA A 211 -16.12 -14.85 -13.22
C ALA A 211 -17.61 -14.47 -13.18
N SER A 212 -18.45 -15.25 -13.88
CA SER A 212 -19.89 -15.02 -13.96
C SER A 212 -20.62 -15.10 -12.61
N ASP A 213 -20.02 -15.75 -11.61
CA ASP A 213 -20.51 -15.86 -10.24
C ASP A 213 -20.12 -14.67 -9.35
N ARG A 214 -19.48 -13.64 -9.94
CA ARG A 214 -18.98 -12.41 -9.29
C ARG A 214 -17.82 -12.65 -8.32
N CYS A 215 -17.15 -13.79 -8.42
CA CYS A 215 -15.89 -14.04 -7.74
C CYS A 215 -14.69 -13.84 -8.67
N PRO A 216 -13.49 -13.62 -8.11
CA PRO A 216 -12.27 -13.60 -8.92
C PRO A 216 -12.09 -14.94 -9.64
N ASP A 217 -11.81 -14.92 -10.94
CA ASP A 217 -11.44 -16.12 -11.68
C ASP A 217 -9.97 -16.48 -11.38
N TYR A 218 -9.76 -17.16 -10.26
CA TYR A 218 -8.44 -17.64 -9.84
C TYR A 218 -7.85 -18.70 -10.79
N THR A 219 -8.64 -19.26 -11.72
CA THR A 219 -8.19 -20.35 -12.61
C THR A 219 -7.64 -19.88 -13.95
N ASN A 220 -7.88 -18.62 -14.34
CA ASN A 220 -7.32 -18.05 -15.56
C ASN A 220 -5.83 -17.74 -15.39
N GLN A 221 -4.97 -18.70 -15.70
CA GLN A 221 -3.51 -18.58 -15.56
C GLN A 221 -2.83 -17.88 -16.76
N ILE A 222 -3.57 -17.54 -17.82
CA ILE A 222 -2.99 -16.91 -19.02
C ILE A 222 -2.94 -15.38 -18.86
N THR A 223 -4.03 -14.80 -18.35
CA THR A 223 -4.15 -13.34 -18.19
C THR A 223 -4.61 -12.93 -16.79
N GLY A 224 -4.89 -13.88 -15.91
CA GLY A 224 -5.35 -13.59 -14.56
C GLY A 224 -4.21 -13.27 -13.59
N PRO A 225 -4.50 -12.52 -12.52
CA PRO A 225 -3.50 -12.04 -11.57
C PRO A 225 -3.17 -13.04 -10.46
N TRP A 226 -3.78 -14.23 -10.47
CA TRP A 226 -3.60 -15.24 -9.43
C TRP A 226 -2.47 -16.21 -9.81
N LEU A 227 -1.47 -16.31 -8.95
CA LEU A 227 -0.37 -17.27 -9.09
C LEU A 227 -0.82 -18.67 -8.68
N LEU A 228 -0.51 -19.68 -9.49
CA LEU A 228 -0.77 -21.09 -9.20
C LEU A 228 0.50 -21.81 -8.75
N ASN A 229 0.40 -22.58 -7.67
CA ASN A 229 1.28 -23.69 -7.36
C ASN A 229 0.47 -24.99 -7.39
N ASP A 230 0.88 -25.93 -8.26
CA ASP A 230 0.20 -27.21 -8.56
C ASP A 230 1.08 -28.41 -8.15
N GLU A 231 1.90 -28.24 -7.11
CA GLU A 231 2.74 -29.31 -6.56
C GLU A 231 2.14 -29.91 -5.30
N ASP A 232 1.86 -31.21 -5.32
CA ASP A 232 1.34 -31.91 -4.14
C ASP A 232 2.30 -31.82 -2.94
N GLY A 233 1.77 -31.54 -1.76
CA GLY A 233 2.59 -31.49 -0.55
C GLY A 233 1.85 -31.00 0.69
N ASN A 234 2.58 -30.83 1.79
CA ASN A 234 2.02 -30.18 3.00
C ASN A 234 2.33 -28.67 3.06
N SER A 235 3.18 -28.19 2.15
CA SER A 235 3.55 -26.79 2.08
C SER A 235 3.88 -26.40 0.63
N GLN A 236 3.52 -25.18 0.25
CA GLN A 236 3.82 -24.59 -1.05
C GLN A 236 4.36 -23.18 -0.85
N THR A 237 5.36 -22.79 -1.65
CA THR A 237 6.02 -21.48 -1.56
C THR A 237 5.90 -20.73 -2.87
N PHE A 238 5.74 -19.42 -2.77
CA PHE A 238 5.70 -18.45 -3.87
C PHE A 238 6.78 -17.39 -3.64
N SER A 239 7.66 -17.22 -4.61
CA SER A 239 8.73 -16.21 -4.61
C SER A 239 8.53 -15.24 -5.77
N PHE A 240 8.95 -13.98 -5.59
CA PHE A 240 8.74 -12.87 -6.50
C PHE A 240 10.06 -12.23 -6.94
#